data_AF-A0ABD5S6H0-F1
#
_entry.id   AF-A0ABD5S6H0-F1
#
_cell.length_a   1.000
_cell.length_b   1.000
_cell.length_c   1.000
_cell.angle_alpha   90.00
_cell.angle_beta   90.00
_cell.angle_gamma   90.00
#
_symmetry.space_group_name_H-M   'P 1'
#
loop_
_entity.id
_entity.type
_entity.pdbx_description
1 polymer ?
#
loop_
_entity_poly.entity_id
_entity_poly.type
_entity_poly.pdbx_seq_one_letter_code
_entity_poly.pdbx_strand_id
1 'polypeptide(L)' 'MLLVVTYSRAARTTLRNVCRTHEGSVVRRFGRAALLESTEFGAFLALRLREKHADDVQVERTEPLNEFERVPPSVREA' A
#
# COMPACT_ATOMS: atom_id res chain seq x y z
N MET A 1 -1.69 9.08 0.07
CA MET A 1 -0.83 8.04 -0.56
C MET A 1 -0.50 6.93 0.44
N LEU A 2 -0.21 5.72 -0.03
CA LEU A 2 0.09 4.54 0.79
C LEU A 2 1.58 4.21 0.74
N LEU A 3 2.26 4.28 1.88
CA LEU A 3 3.65 3.90 2.02
C LEU A 3 3.72 2.39 2.32
N VAL A 4 4.40 1.65 1.47
CA VAL A 4 4.65 0.21 1.65
C VAL A 4 6.13 0.00 1.88
N VAL A 5 6.50 -0.62 3.00
CA VAL A 5 7.89 -0.91 3.37
C VAL A 5 8.07 -2.42 3.50
N THR A 6 9.15 -2.95 2.93
CA THR A 6 9.48 -4.38 2.99
C THR A 6 10.73 -4.64 3.82
N TYR A 7 10.69 -5.66 4.67
CA TYR A 7 11.77 -6.02 5.59
C TYR A 7 12.54 -7.28 5.18
N SER A 8 11.93 -8.16 4.38
CA SER A 8 12.62 -9.34 3.82
C SER A 8 12.95 -9.19 2.34
N ARG A 9 13.95 -9.97 1.89
CA ARG A 9 14.35 -10.03 0.48
C ARG A 9 13.20 -10.55 -0.41
N ALA A 10 12.40 -11.49 0.09
CA ALA A 10 11.25 -12.04 -0.61
C ALA A 10 10.15 -11.00 -0.80
N ALA A 11 9.81 -10.26 0.26
CA ALA A 11 8.85 -9.15 0.21
C ALA A 11 9.34 -8.05 -0.75
N ARG A 12 10.62 -7.64 -0.66
CA ARG A 12 11.20 -6.62 -1.55
C ARG A 12 11.17 -7.03 -3.02
N THR A 13 11.43 -8.30 -3.31
CA THR A 13 11.38 -8.83 -4.68
C THR A 13 9.95 -8.77 -5.22
N THR A 14 8.97 -9.12 -4.39
CA THR A 14 7.55 -9.04 -4.74
C THR A 14 7.14 -7.58 -4.96
N LEU A 15 7.53 -6.65 -4.08
CA LEU A 15 7.23 -5.23 -4.23
C LEU A 15 7.81 -4.68 -5.54
N ARG A 16 9.07 -5.02 -5.86
CA ARG A 16 9.68 -4.62 -7.13
C ARG A 16 8.88 -5.11 -8.34
N ASN A 17 8.39 -6.35 -8.31
CA ASN A 17 7.59 -6.91 -9.38
C ASN A 17 6.24 -6.21 -9.51
N VAL A 18 5.53 -6.00 -8.38
CA VAL A 18 4.28 -5.24 -8.33
C VAL A 18 4.47 -3.84 -8.92
N CYS A 19 5.51 -3.14 -8.49
CA CYS A 19 5.79 -1.80 -8.98
C CYS A 19 6.09 -1.77 -10.48
N ARG A 20 6.74 -2.80 -11.04
CA ARG A 20 7.04 -2.90 -12.49
C ARG A 20 5.80 -3.25 -13.31
N THR A 21 4.92 -4.09 -12.78
CA THR A 21 3.71 -4.53 -13.48
C THR A 21 2.62 -3.46 -13.44
N HIS A 22 2.53 -2.68 -12.36
CA HIS A 22 1.46 -1.71 -12.12
C HIS A 22 2.03 -0.30 -11.96
N GLU A 23 2.82 0.17 -12.93
CA GLU A 23 3.52 1.46 -12.84
C GLU A 23 2.56 2.65 -12.63
N GLY A 24 1.35 2.58 -13.21
CA GLY A 24 0.33 3.61 -13.04
C GLY A 24 -0.17 3.79 -11.61
N SER A 25 0.06 2.83 -10.71
CA SER A 25 -0.30 2.94 -9.29
C SER A 25 0.88 3.37 -8.40
N VAL A 26 2.08 3.55 -8.97
CA VAL A 26 3.30 3.88 -8.23
C VAL A 26 3.60 5.37 -8.35
N VAL A 27 3.54 6.07 -7.23
CA VAL A 27 3.91 7.49 -7.15
C VAL A 27 5.43 7.65 -7.05
N ARG A 28 6.09 6.82 -6.22
CA ARG A 28 7.55 6.89 -6.01
C ARG A 28 8.13 5.57 -5.49
N ARG A 29 9.39 5.28 -5.81
CA ARG A 29 10.12 4.08 -5.35
C ARG A 29 11.32 4.49 -4.47
N PHE A 30 11.61 3.70 -3.42
CA PHE A 30 12.64 3.95 -2.40
C PHE A 30 13.41 2.67 -2.03
N GLY A 31 13.93 1.95 -3.01
CA GLY A 31 14.74 0.75 -2.77
C GLY A 31 13.96 -0.42 -2.13
N ARG A 32 13.73 -0.40 -0.82
CA ARG A 32 12.91 -1.36 -0.06
C ARG A 32 11.47 -0.89 0.18
N ALA A 33 11.15 0.37 -0.11
CA ALA A 33 9.82 0.92 0.05
C ALA A 33 9.29 1.50 -1.26
N ALA A 34 7.98 1.69 -1.35
CA ALA A 34 7.33 2.39 -2.45
C ALA A 34 6.13 3.17 -1.92
N LEU A 35 5.83 4.27 -2.59
CA LEU A 35 4.65 5.07 -2.37
C LEU A 35 3.65 4.75 -3.47
N LEU A 36 2.52 4.17 -3.10
CA LEU A 36 1.41 3.89 -4.00
C LEU A 36 0.36 4.98 -3.90
N GLU A 37 -0.36 5.19 -5.00
CA GLU A 37 -1.53 6.03 -4.98
C GLU A 37 -2.60 5.42 -4.06
N SER A 38 -3.31 6.26 -3.31
CA SER A 38 -4.37 5.83 -2.39
C SER A 38 -5.69 5.63 -3.11
N THR A 39 -5.68 4.84 -4.18
CA THR A 39 -6.86 4.29 -4.86
C THR A 39 -7.21 2.93 -4.28
N GLU A 40 -8.40 2.40 -4.60
CA GLU A 40 -8.83 1.06 -4.22
C GLU A 40 -7.84 0.00 -4.74
N PHE A 41 -7.35 0.17 -5.98
CA PHE A 41 -6.38 -0.75 -6.55
C PHE A 41 -5.00 -0.63 -5.89
N GLY A 42 -4.54 0.58 -5.59
CA GLY A 42 -3.29 0.78 -4.82
C GLY A 42 -3.36 0.16 -3.43
N ALA A 43 -4.51 0.30 -2.75
CA ALA A 43 -4.78 -0.35 -1.47
C ALA A 43 -4.79 -1.88 -1.59
N PHE A 44 -5.45 -2.42 -2.63
CA PHE A 44 -5.48 -3.85 -2.89
C PHE A 44 -4.06 -4.42 -3.09
N LEU A 45 -3.21 -3.75 -3.87
CA LEU A 45 -1.82 -4.18 -4.08
C LEU A 45 -1.03 -4.21 -2.75
N ALA A 46 -1.17 -3.19 -1.91
CA ALA A 46 -0.52 -3.13 -0.60
C ALA A 46 -1.00 -4.26 0.34
N LEU A 47 -2.32 -4.46 0.42
CA LEU A 47 -2.92 -5.51 1.25
C LEU A 47 -2.54 -6.91 0.77
N ARG A 48 -2.49 -7.14 -0.54
CA ARG A 48 -2.00 -8.42 -1.10
C ARG A 48 -0.54 -8.67 -0.79
N LEU A 49 0.30 -7.64 -0.81
CA LEU A 49 1.69 -7.78 -0.41
C LEU A 49 1.80 -8.19 1.08
N ARG A 50 1.02 -7.54 1.94
CA ARG A 50 0.98 -7.82 3.38
C ARG A 50 0.39 -9.18 3.72
N GLU A 51 -0.66 -9.60 3.03
CA GLU A 51 -1.22 -10.94 3.20
C GLU A 51 -0.20 -12.02 2.84
N LYS A 52 0.53 -11.84 1.74
CA LYS A 52 1.53 -12.80 1.27
C LYS A 52 2.77 -12.91 2.16
N HIS A 53 3.19 -11.82 2.81
CA HIS A 53 4.47 -11.73 3.51
C HIS A 53 4.34 -11.35 5.01
N ALA A 54 3.11 -11.26 5.52
CA ALA A 54 2.80 -10.91 6.91
C ALA A 54 3.58 -9.69 7.40
N ASP A 55 4.29 -9.84 8.53
CA ASP A 55 5.01 -8.76 9.22
C ASP A 55 6.26 -8.27 8.48
N ASP A 56 6.69 -8.95 7.40
CA ASP A 56 7.73 -8.43 6.52
C ASP A 56 7.25 -7.25 5.67
N VAL A 57 5.97 -6.87 5.75
CA VAL A 57 5.38 -5.76 5.02
C VAL A 57 4.64 -4.83 5.97
N GLN A 58 5.14 -3.61 6.09
CA GLN A 58 4.42 -2.52 6.72
C GLN A 58 3.68 -1.70 5.67
N VAL A 59 2.43 -1.34 5.98
CA VAL A 59 1.59 -0.46 5.17
C VAL A 59 1.14 0.70 6.04
N GLU A 60 1.51 1.91 5.65
CA GLU A 60 1.15 3.15 6.34
C GLU A 60 0.48 4.13 5.39
N ARG A 61 -0.34 5.02 5.94
CA ARG A 61 -0.74 6.22 5.21
C ARG A 61 0.27 7.33 5.45
N THR A 62 0.54 8.09 4.40
CA THR A 62 1.38 9.31 4.49
C THR A 62 0.69 10.48 5.16
N GLU A 63 -0.64 10.42 5.25
CA GLU A 63 -1.48 11.40 5.92
C GLU A 63 -2.57 10.64 6.70
N PRO A 64 -2.99 11.18 7.86
CA PRO A 64 -4.09 10.61 8.64
C PRO A 64 -5.35 10.36 7.80
N LEU A 65 -6.13 9.35 8.17
CA LEU A 65 -7.46 9.14 7.61
C LEU A 65 -8.43 10.15 8.25
N ASN A 66 -8.99 11.06 7.45
CA ASN A 66 -10.18 11.79 7.84
C ASN A 66 -11.41 10.95 7.51
N GLU A 67 -12.02 10.35 8.53
CA GLU A 67 -13.18 9.47 8.36
C GLU A 67 -14.43 10.21 7.85
N PHE A 68 -14.59 11.50 8.18
CA PHE A 68 -15.75 12.29 7.74
C PHE A 68 -15.66 12.67 6.26
N GLU A 69 -14.46 12.74 5.69
CA GLU A 69 -14.25 13.04 4.27
C GLU A 69 -14.15 11.79 3.39
N ARG A 70 -13.55 10.72 3.92
CA ARG A 70 -13.07 9.59 3.10
C ARG A 70 -13.84 8.30 3.32
N VAL A 71 -14.63 8.18 4.39
CA VAL A 71 -15.38 6.97 4.73
C VAL A 71 -16.87 7.20 4.46
N PRO A 72 -17.54 6.37 3.65
CA PRO A 72 -18.98 6.49 3.44
C PRO A 72 -19.74 6.45 4.78
N PRO A 73 -20.83 7.24 4.94
CA PRO A 73 -21.59 7.28 6.19
C PRO A 73 -22.03 5.90 6.69
N SER A 74 -22.45 5.02 5.78
CA SER A 74 -22.88 3.65 6.11
C SER A 74 -21.77 2.77 6.71
N VAL A 75 -20.50 3.06 6.41
CA VAL A 75 -19.35 2.34 6.98
C VAL A 75 -18.91 2.98 8.28
N ARG A 76 -19.01 4.31 8.39
CA ARG A 76 -18.64 5.07 9.60
C ARG A 76 -19.62 4.83 10.77
N GLU A 77 -20.88 4.56 10.46
CA GLU A 77 -21.97 4.42 11.45
C GLU A 77 -22.33 2.95 11.78
N ALA A 78 -21.63 1.98 11.19
CA ALA A 78 -21.81 0.54 11.44
C ALA A 78 -21.01 0.04 12.65
#